data_AF-A0A3D2L4G8-F1
#
_entry.id   AF-A0A3D2L4G8-F1
#
_cell.length_a   1.000
_cell.length_b   1.000
_cell.length_c   1.000
_cell.angle_alpha   90.00
_cell.angle_beta   90.00
_cell.angle_gamma   90.00
#
_symmetry.space_group_name_H-M   'P 1'
#
loop_
_entity.id
_entity.type
_entity.pdbx_description
1 polymer ?
#
loop_
_entity_poly.entity_id
_entity_poly.type
_entity_poly.pdbx_seq_one_letter_code
_entity_poly.pdbx_strand_id
1 'polypeptide(L)'
;ATLRLTQPPNGLDAPKAFSGGFSTLEPLLAFTRAGWINPGKVEPRGDLQRVEYFLTDGSLVRRAWLRPDPVYNTPYADRVIAEDLDSVGLRFLTGTSWQLDWPGQSDTLPDLVELTFVFGEGDELRQLFLVGGAG
;
A
#
# COMPACT_ATOMS: atom_id res chain seq x y z
N ALA A 1 -30.28 -2.07 -9.00
CA ALA A 1 -28.83 -1.82 -9.05
C ALA A 1 -28.13 -3.15 -8.85
N THR A 2 -27.45 -3.67 -9.87
CA THR A 2 -26.78 -4.98 -9.78
C THR A 2 -25.38 -4.75 -9.24
N LEU A 3 -25.14 -5.16 -7.98
CA LEU A 3 -23.79 -5.24 -7.42
C LEU A 3 -23.04 -6.33 -8.19
N ARG A 4 -22.08 -5.92 -9.03
CA ARG A 4 -21.10 -6.85 -9.60
C ARG A 4 -20.08 -7.15 -8.51
N LEU A 5 -20.18 -8.33 -7.91
CA LEU A 5 -19.09 -8.92 -7.16
C LEU A 5 -18.02 -9.37 -8.16
N THR A 6 -16.91 -8.64 -8.24
CA THR A 6 -15.72 -9.05 -8.98
C THR A 6 -14.93 -10.03 -8.13
N GLN A 7 -15.11 -11.32 -8.37
CA GLN A 7 -14.16 -12.35 -7.94
C GLN A 7 -13.06 -12.46 -9.01
N PRO A 8 -11.75 -12.37 -8.67
CA PRO A 8 -10.70 -12.54 -9.66
C PRO A 8 -10.51 -14.04 -10.02
N PRO A 9 -10.40 -14.39 -11.31
CA PRO A 9 -10.15 -15.77 -11.79
C PRO A 9 -8.69 -16.24 -11.70
N ASN A 10 -7.82 -15.51 -11.00
CA ASN A 10 -6.38 -15.50 -11.28
C ASN A 10 -5.48 -15.57 -10.02
N GLY A 11 -6.00 -16.08 -8.91
CA GLY A 11 -5.19 -16.55 -7.77
C GLY A 11 -4.48 -15.47 -6.96
N LEU A 12 -4.72 -14.19 -7.24
CA LEU A 12 -4.53 -13.12 -6.28
C LEU A 12 -5.88 -12.92 -5.59
N ASP A 13 -5.89 -12.90 -4.26
CA ASP A 13 -7.08 -12.49 -3.50
C ASP A 13 -7.61 -11.17 -4.09
N ALA A 14 -8.94 -10.97 -4.04
CA ALA A 14 -9.54 -9.70 -4.49
C ALA A 14 -8.71 -8.53 -3.94
N PRO A 15 -8.21 -7.61 -4.81
CA PRO A 15 -7.23 -6.63 -4.37
C PRO A 15 -7.82 -5.80 -3.25
N LYS A 16 -7.34 -6.03 -2.02
CA LYS A 16 -7.72 -5.26 -0.83
C LYS A 16 -7.37 -3.80 -1.09
N ALA A 17 -8.35 -2.91 -1.14
CA ALA A 17 -8.13 -1.51 -1.54
C ALA A 17 -7.05 -0.81 -0.68
N PHE A 18 -6.99 -1.19 0.60
CA PHE A 18 -5.96 -0.78 1.56
C PHE A 18 -5.73 -1.91 2.57
N SER A 19 -4.48 -2.32 2.79
CA SER A 19 -4.09 -3.33 3.77
C SER A 19 -2.67 -3.11 4.24
N GLY A 20 -2.34 -3.56 5.44
CA GLY A 20 -0.96 -3.56 5.93
C GLY A 20 -0.88 -4.21 7.29
N GLY A 21 0.34 -4.48 7.74
CA GLY A 21 0.58 -5.28 8.95
C GLY A 21 1.88 -6.05 8.83
N PHE A 22 2.23 -6.77 9.88
CA PHE A 22 3.49 -7.52 9.89
C PHE A 22 3.32 -8.86 9.17
N SER A 23 3.97 -9.03 8.02
CA SER A 23 3.99 -10.29 7.27
C SER A 23 5.32 -10.48 6.54
N THR A 24 5.75 -11.73 6.43
CA THR A 24 6.91 -12.13 5.61
C THR A 24 6.50 -12.64 4.22
N LEU A 25 5.20 -12.84 3.99
CA LEU A 25 4.64 -13.40 2.75
C LEU A 25 3.80 -12.37 1.98
N GLU A 26 3.32 -11.33 2.66
CA GLU A 26 2.52 -10.26 2.08
C GLU A 26 3.28 -8.93 2.11
N PRO A 27 2.92 -7.96 1.26
CA PRO A 27 3.45 -6.61 1.38
C PRO A 27 3.16 -6.04 2.77
N LEU A 28 4.11 -5.30 3.32
CA LEU A 28 4.00 -4.62 4.60
C LEU A 28 2.86 -3.59 4.60
N LEU A 29 2.68 -2.90 3.47
CA LEU A 29 1.59 -1.97 3.21
C LEU A 29 1.23 -2.02 1.73
N ALA A 30 -0.06 -2.11 1.42
CA ALA A 30 -0.57 -2.16 0.05
C ALA A 30 -1.84 -1.30 -0.08
N PHE A 31 -1.90 -0.44 -1.08
CA PHE A 31 -3.09 0.39 -1.31
C PHE A 31 -3.20 0.89 -2.75
N THR A 32 -4.40 1.30 -3.13
CA THR A 32 -4.65 1.99 -4.40
C THR A 32 -4.80 3.50 -4.14
N ARG A 33 -4.08 4.31 -4.91
CA ARG A 33 -4.11 5.78 -4.80
C ARG A 33 -4.41 6.44 -6.14
N ALA A 34 -5.03 7.62 -6.07
CA ALA A 34 -5.11 8.55 -7.19
C ALA A 34 -3.82 9.37 -7.32
N GLY A 35 -3.73 10.21 -8.35
CA GLY A 35 -2.64 11.17 -8.53
C GLY A 35 -1.52 10.70 -9.46
N TRP A 36 -1.70 9.59 -10.17
CA TRP A 36 -0.82 9.24 -11.29
C TRP A 36 -1.30 9.94 -12.57
N ILE A 37 -1.12 11.27 -12.58
CA ILE A 37 -1.63 12.16 -13.62
C ILE A 37 -1.28 11.61 -15.02
N ASN A 38 -2.30 11.45 -15.86
CA ASN A 38 -2.17 11.16 -17.29
C ASN A 38 -2.61 12.40 -18.10
N PRO A 39 -1.74 13.42 -18.29
CA PRO A 39 -2.11 14.64 -18.99
C PRO A 39 -2.62 14.33 -20.39
N GLY A 40 -3.82 14.80 -20.72
CA GLY A 40 -4.44 14.56 -22.03
C GLY A 40 -4.90 13.12 -22.28
N LYS A 41 -4.87 12.23 -21.27
CA LYS A 41 -5.26 10.81 -21.40
C LYS A 41 -4.55 10.07 -22.54
N VAL A 42 -3.28 10.43 -22.78
CA VAL A 42 -2.50 9.92 -23.93
C VAL A 42 -2.15 8.45 -23.75
N GLU A 43 -1.92 8.01 -22.51
CA GLU A 43 -1.63 6.62 -22.22
C GLU A 43 -2.92 5.80 -21.97
N PRO A 44 -2.97 4.51 -22.37
CA PRO A 44 -4.12 3.63 -22.15
C PRO A 44 -4.16 3.12 -20.69
N ARG A 45 -4.15 4.03 -19.72
CA ARG A 45 -4.23 3.78 -18.27
C ARG A 45 -5.03 4.86 -17.57
N GLY A 46 -5.68 4.49 -16.46
CA GLY A 46 -6.34 5.45 -15.57
C GLY A 46 -5.34 6.22 -14.68
N ASP A 47 -5.87 7.14 -13.88
CA ASP A 47 -5.10 7.94 -12.92
C ASP A 47 -4.87 7.24 -11.56
N LEU A 48 -5.41 6.02 -11.42
CA LEU A 48 -5.25 5.16 -10.25
C LEU A 48 -4.05 4.24 -10.39
N GLN A 49 -3.31 4.07 -9.29
CA GLN A 49 -2.15 3.20 -9.22
C GLN A 49 -2.18 2.35 -7.94
N ARG A 50 -1.96 1.05 -8.09
CA ARG A 50 -1.70 0.13 -6.97
C ARG A 50 -0.24 0.24 -6.56
N VAL A 51 -0.01 0.38 -5.25
CA VAL A 51 1.32 0.52 -4.65
C VAL A 51 1.47 -0.48 -3.52
N GLU A 52 2.62 -1.12 -3.45
CA GLU A 52 2.98 -2.10 -2.42
C GLU A 52 4.37 -1.76 -1.87
N TYR A 53 4.55 -1.94 -0.57
CA TYR A 53 5.83 -1.76 0.12
C TYR A 53 6.29 -3.09 0.70
N PHE A 54 7.56 -3.41 0.48
CA PHE A 54 8.21 -4.62 0.98
C PHE A 54 9.45 -4.23 1.75
N LEU A 55 9.68 -4.86 2.91
CA LEU A 55 10.97 -4.82 3.57
C LEU A 55 11.76 -6.07 3.11
N THR A 56 12.90 -5.87 2.47
CA THR A 56 13.72 -6.95 1.93
C THR A 56 15.18 -6.58 2.12
N ASP A 57 15.94 -7.43 2.81
CA ASP A 57 17.38 -7.26 3.04
C ASP A 57 17.75 -5.85 3.55
N GLY A 58 17.02 -5.35 4.55
CA GLY A 58 17.22 -4.02 5.14
C GLY A 58 16.83 -2.85 4.23
N SER A 59 16.18 -3.12 3.10
CA SER A 59 15.72 -2.11 2.16
C SER A 59 14.20 -2.07 2.11
N LEU A 60 13.64 -0.85 2.15
CA LEU A 60 12.23 -0.64 1.86
C LEU A 60 12.07 -0.44 0.35
N VAL A 61 11.41 -1.41 -0.29
CA VAL A 61 11.15 -1.42 -1.72
C VAL A 61 9.70 -1.04 -1.97
N ARG A 62 9.50 -0.02 -2.80
CA ARG A 62 8.19 0.40 -3.30
C ARG A 62 7.96 -0.20 -4.68
N ARG A 63 6.96 -1.07 -4.80
CA ARG A 63 6.42 -1.57 -6.06
C ARG A 63 5.24 -0.73 -6.52
N ALA A 64 5.25 -0.33 -7.79
CA ALA A 64 4.13 0.37 -8.42
C ALA A 64 3.66 -0.38 -9.67
N TRP A 65 2.40 -0.82 -9.65
CA TRP A 65 1.80 -1.54 -10.76
C TRP A 65 1.28 -0.59 -11.84
N LEU A 66 1.35 -1.03 -13.10
CA LEU A 66 0.86 -0.25 -14.25
C LEU A 66 -0.68 -0.16 -14.31
N ARG A 67 -1.38 -1.00 -13.53
CA ARG A 67 -2.85 -1.04 -13.43
C ARG A 67 -3.27 -1.16 -11.94
N PRO A 68 -4.41 -0.58 -11.54
CA PRO A 68 -4.89 -0.63 -10.16
C PRO A 68 -5.41 -2.01 -9.74
N ASP A 69 -5.87 -2.82 -10.70
CA ASP A 69 -6.28 -4.22 -10.50
C ASP A 69 -5.26 -5.14 -11.17
N PRO A 70 -4.07 -5.35 -10.56
CA PRO A 70 -3.03 -6.14 -11.19
C PRO A 70 -3.45 -7.61 -11.31
N VAL A 71 -3.11 -8.19 -12.45
CA VAL A 71 -3.11 -9.63 -12.70
C VAL A 71 -1.66 -10.12 -12.80
N TYR A 72 -1.43 -11.44 -12.79
CA TYR A 72 -0.09 -12.05 -12.76
C TYR A 72 0.95 -11.43 -13.73
N ASN A 73 0.54 -11.08 -14.96
CA ASN A 73 1.44 -10.51 -15.98
C ASN A 73 1.39 -8.97 -16.06
N THR A 74 0.77 -8.30 -15.10
CA THR A 74 0.70 -6.83 -15.08
C THR A 74 2.09 -6.27 -14.82
N PRO A 75 2.64 -5.41 -15.69
CA PRO A 75 3.93 -4.80 -15.45
C PRO A 75 3.93 -3.96 -14.17
N TYR A 76 5.06 -3.94 -13.48
CA TYR A 76 5.31 -3.08 -12.33
C TYR A 76 6.73 -2.52 -12.37
N ALA A 77 6.97 -1.48 -11.58
CA ALA A 77 8.29 -0.93 -11.35
C ALA A 77 8.60 -0.95 -9.86
N ASP A 78 9.76 -1.51 -9.50
CA ASP A 78 10.28 -1.51 -8.14
C ASP A 78 11.28 -0.37 -7.96
N ARG A 79 11.26 0.25 -6.78
CA ARG A 79 12.20 1.29 -6.39
C ARG A 79 12.54 1.17 -4.93
N VAL A 80 13.83 1.11 -4.61
CA VAL A 80 14.32 1.27 -3.24
C VAL A 80 14.09 2.72 -2.81
N ILE A 81 13.46 2.92 -1.65
CA ILE A 81 13.15 4.25 -1.11
C ILE A 81 13.83 4.56 0.22
N ALA A 82 14.31 3.53 0.90
CA ALA A 82 15.16 3.61 2.09
C ALA A 82 16.01 2.34 2.17
N GLU A 83 17.23 2.48 2.66
CA GLU A 83 18.23 1.42 2.84
C GLU A 83 18.73 1.46 4.29
N ASP A 84 19.52 0.46 4.68
CA ASP A 84 20.13 0.32 6.01
C ASP A 84 19.10 0.34 7.17
N LEU A 85 17.92 -0.22 6.91
CA LEU A 85 16.85 -0.38 7.89
C LEU A 85 17.03 -1.67 8.69
N ASP A 86 17.02 -1.54 10.01
CA ASP A 86 16.89 -2.67 10.93
C ASP A 86 15.45 -3.18 10.98
N SER A 87 14.48 -2.25 11.00
CA SER A 87 13.06 -2.60 11.05
C SER A 87 12.16 -1.48 10.53
N VAL A 88 10.94 -1.88 10.15
CA VAL A 88 9.84 -0.96 9.82
C VAL A 88 8.61 -1.36 10.61
N GLY A 89 8.05 -0.41 11.35
CA GLY A 89 6.79 -0.55 12.08
C GLY A 89 5.63 0.15 11.37
N LEU A 90 4.44 -0.43 11.48
CA LEU A 90 3.19 0.17 11.03
C LEU A 90 2.15 0.16 12.15
N ARG A 91 1.41 1.26 12.24
CA ARG A 91 0.22 1.37 13.08
C ARG A 91 -0.88 2.13 12.35
N PHE A 92 -2.12 1.74 12.60
CA PHE A 92 -3.31 2.29 11.96
C PHE A 92 -4.23 2.88 13.03
N LEU A 93 -4.66 4.13 12.87
CA LEU A 93 -5.61 4.76 13.78
C LEU A 93 -7.03 4.65 13.23
N THR A 94 -7.99 4.34 14.10
CA THR A 94 -9.43 4.53 13.85
C THR A 94 -10.08 5.15 15.07
N GLY A 95 -10.64 6.34 14.92
CA GLY A 95 -11.09 7.19 16.02
C GLY A 95 -9.94 7.49 16.98
N THR A 96 -9.91 6.79 18.11
CA THR A 96 -8.86 6.92 19.14
C THR A 96 -8.07 5.63 19.35
N SER A 97 -8.36 4.58 18.58
CA SER A 97 -7.77 3.25 18.74
C SER A 97 -6.69 2.99 17.71
N TRP A 98 -5.51 2.61 18.19
CA TRP A 98 -4.40 2.16 17.36
C TRP A 98 -4.42 0.64 17.19
N GLN A 99 -4.16 0.19 15.96
CA GLN A 99 -4.14 -1.22 15.56
C GLN A 99 -2.82 -1.51 14.83
N LEU A 100 -2.29 -2.72 14.96
CA LEU A 100 -1.04 -3.13 14.30
C LEU A 100 -1.23 -3.69 12.89
N ASP A 101 -2.44 -4.15 12.60
CA ASP A 101 -2.79 -4.78 11.33
C ASP A 101 -4.07 -4.15 10.78
N TRP A 102 -4.12 -4.04 9.45
CA TRP A 102 -5.29 -3.64 8.68
C TRP A 102 -5.58 -4.71 7.63
N PRO A 103 -6.59 -5.58 7.86
CA PRO A 103 -6.79 -6.78 7.05
C PRO A 103 -7.35 -6.49 5.65
N GLY A 104 -7.81 -5.26 5.38
CA GLY A 104 -8.29 -4.82 4.06
C GLY A 104 -9.55 -5.51 3.55
N GLN A 105 -10.33 -6.11 4.45
CA GLN A 105 -11.59 -6.83 4.16
C GLN A 105 -12.83 -5.93 4.26
N SER A 106 -12.68 -4.68 4.69
CA SER A 106 -13.76 -3.70 4.86
C SER A 106 -13.58 -2.53 3.89
N ASP A 107 -14.67 -1.91 3.46
CA ASP A 107 -14.69 -0.67 2.68
C ASP A 107 -14.22 0.55 3.50
N THR A 108 -13.85 0.35 4.76
CA THR A 108 -13.33 1.39 5.65
C THR A 108 -11.82 1.53 5.52
N LEU A 109 -11.36 2.77 5.64
CA LEU A 109 -9.95 3.13 5.72
C LEU A 109 -9.60 3.53 7.17
N PRO A 110 -8.34 3.41 7.59
CA PRO A 110 -7.88 4.05 8.82
C PRO A 110 -7.93 5.58 8.66
N ASP A 111 -7.98 6.31 9.77
CA ASP A 111 -7.88 7.78 9.77
C ASP A 111 -6.42 8.22 9.59
N LEU A 112 -5.49 7.53 10.26
CA LEU A 112 -4.05 7.75 10.16
C LEU A 112 -3.31 6.43 9.93
N VAL A 113 -2.21 6.53 9.22
CA VAL A 113 -1.17 5.49 9.16
C VAL A 113 0.11 6.09 9.71
N GLU A 114 0.70 5.42 10.69
CA GLU A 114 2.03 5.71 11.18
C GLU A 114 3.02 4.70 10.61
N LEU A 115 4.10 5.20 10.01
CA LEU A 115 5.26 4.42 9.59
C LEU A 115 6.45 4.83 10.45
N THR A 116 7.12 3.84 11.02
CA THR A 116 8.33 4.03 11.81
C THR A 116 9.47 3.26 11.17
N PHE A 117 10.54 3.95 10.80
CA PHE A 117 11.78 3.38 10.28
C PHE A 117 12.83 3.39 11.39
N VAL A 118 13.47 2.26 11.64
CA VAL A 118 14.61 2.15 12.54
C VAL A 118 15.85 1.78 11.73
N PHE A 119 16.91 2.56 11.85
CA PHE A 119 18.18 2.37 11.15
C PHE A 119 19.23 1.75 12.07
N GLY A 120 20.28 1.15 11.51
CA GLY A 120 21.31 0.35 12.21
C GLY A 120 21.96 0.96 13.46
N GLU A 121 21.94 2.29 13.62
CA GLU A 121 22.50 2.98 14.80
C GLU A 121 21.42 3.32 15.86
N GLY A 122 20.19 2.83 15.69
CA GLY A 122 19.05 3.11 16.55
C GLY A 122 18.30 4.41 16.22
N ASP A 123 18.69 5.10 15.15
CA ASP A 123 17.98 6.28 14.64
C ASP A 123 16.56 5.91 14.21
N GLU A 124 15.58 6.73 14.62
CA GLU A 124 14.17 6.51 14.32
C GLU A 124 13.60 7.67 13.47
N LEU A 125 13.01 7.34 12.32
CA LEU A 125 12.16 8.26 11.55
C LEU A 125 10.71 7.82 11.65
N ARG A 126 9.86 8.69 12.20
CA ARG A 126 8.41 8.47 12.30
C ARG A 126 7.65 9.41 11.38
N GLN A 127 6.74 8.85 10.58
CA GLN A 127 5.88 9.59 9.67
C GLN A 127 4.42 9.23 9.90
N LEU A 128 3.56 10.24 10.02
CA LEU A 128 2.11 10.07 10.14
C LEU A 128 1.43 10.60 8.88
N PHE A 129 0.54 9.79 8.31
CA PHE A 129 -0.20 10.11 7.10
C PHE A 129 -1.70 10.05 7.37
N LEU A 130 -2.41 11.13 7.03
CA LEU A 130 -3.87 11.11 6.94
C LEU A 130 -4.30 10.27 5.74
N VAL A 131 -5.27 9.38 5.96
CA VAL A 131 -5.83 8.53 4.91
C VAL A 131 -7.27 8.94 4.67
N GLY A 132 -7.62 9.16 3.40
CA GLY A 132 -8.95 9.64 3.03
C GLY A 132 -9.21 11.06 3.56
N GLY A 133 -8.56 12.06 2.97
CA GLY A 133 -9.00 13.45 3.18
C GLY A 133 -10.37 13.65 2.54
N ALA A 134 -11.31 14.27 3.28
CA ALA A 134 -12.54 14.78 2.68
C ALA A 134 -12.18 15.71 1.51
N GLY A 135 -12.44 15.23 0.29
CA GLY A 135 -12.55 16.07 -0.89
C GLY A 135 -13.97 16.61 -1.01
#